data_AF-A0A0A9D7Q5-F1
#
_entry.id   AF-A0A0A9D7Q5-F1
#
_cell.length_a   1.000
_cell.length_b   1.000
_cell.length_c   1.000
_cell.angle_alpha   90.00
_cell.angle_beta   90.00
_cell.angle_gamma   90.00
#
_symmetry.space_group_name_H-M   'P 1'
#
loop_
_entity.id
_entity.type
_entity.pdbx_description
1 polymer ?
#
loop_
_entity_poly.entity_id
_entity_poly.type
_entity_poly.pdbx_seq_one_letter_code
_entity_poly.pdbx_strand_id
1 'polypeptide(L)' 'MCPGSEFARMKTMVAMHYLLRKFNWKMCFKHETYKKDPKPTPVLGLPVELELRSSPAGADA' A
#
# COMPACT_ATOMS: atom_id res chain seq x y z
N MET A 1 2.00 -23.67 7.42
CA MET A 1 2.87 -23.24 6.32
C MET A 1 1.99 -23.00 5.09
N CYS A 2 2.07 -21.84 4.44
CA CYS A 2 1.23 -21.52 3.27
C CYS A 2 2.05 -21.76 1.99
N PRO A 3 1.63 -22.64 1.07
CA PRO A 3 2.36 -22.88 -0.18
C PRO A 3 2.58 -21.61 -1.02
N GLY A 4 1.71 -20.61 -0.87
CA GLY A 4 1.78 -19.34 -1.58
C GLY A 4 2.64 -18.27 -0.90
N SER A 5 3.40 -18.56 0.17
CA SER A 5 4.13 -17.53 0.91
C SER A 5 5.16 -16.78 0.05
N GLU A 6 5.97 -17.51 -0.72
CA GLU A 6 7.02 -16.91 -1.56
C GLU A 6 6.42 -16.08 -2.70
N PHE A 7 5.32 -16.57 -3.28
CA PHE A 7 4.58 -15.84 -4.30
C PHE A 7 3.94 -14.56 -3.75
N ALA A 8 3.30 -14.66 -2.57
CA ALA A 8 2.69 -13.51 -1.90
C ALA A 8 3.75 -12.47 -1.53
N ARG A 9 4.94 -12.90 -1.08
CA ARG A 9 6.08 -12.02 -0.79
C ARG A 9 6.52 -11.25 -2.04
N MET A 10 6.77 -11.95 -3.15
CA MET A 10 7.15 -11.32 -4.42
C MET A 10 6.10 -10.30 -4.87
N LYS A 11 4.82 -10.68 -4.91
CA LYS A 11 3.73 -9.79 -5.34
C LYS A 11 3.59 -8.57 -4.45
N THR A 12 3.71 -8.74 -3.13
CA THR A 12 3.62 -7.62 -2.18
C THR A 12 4.77 -6.64 -2.40
N MET A 13 6.01 -7.13 -2.57
CA MET A 13 7.17 -6.27 -2.83
C MET A 13 7.01 -5.46 -4.13
N VAL A 14 6.60 -6.11 -5.22
CA VAL A 14 6.40 -5.44 -6.51
C VAL A 14 5.27 -4.41 -6.40
N ALA A 15 4.13 -4.76 -5.81
CA ALA A 15 3.02 -3.83 -5.60
C ALA A 15 3.44 -2.61 -4.76
N MET A 16 4.13 -2.85 -3.62
CA MET A 16 4.63 -1.77 -2.76
C MET A 16 5.65 -0.88 -3.48
N HIS A 17 6.54 -1.45 -4.30
CA HIS A 17 7.47 -0.67 -5.11
C HIS A 17 6.72 0.30 -6.04
N TYR A 18 5.73 -0.19 -6.79
CA TYR A 18 4.95 0.68 -7.68
C TYR A 18 4.18 1.77 -6.91
N LEU A 19 3.50 1.39 -5.82
CA LEU A 19 2.73 2.34 -5.00
C LEU A 19 3.62 3.44 -4.42
N LEU A 20 4.72 3.06 -3.78
CA LEU A 20 5.64 4.00 -3.13
C LEU A 20 6.48 4.82 -4.12
N ARG A 21 6.72 4.34 -5.34
CA ARG A 21 7.47 5.12 -6.34
C ARG A 21 6.59 6.08 -7.13
N LYS A 22 5.31 5.78 -7.30
CA LYS A 22 4.40 6.57 -8.13
C LYS A 22 3.47 7.48 -7.33
N PHE A 23 3.18 7.18 -6.07
CA PHE A 23 2.17 7.94 -5.32
C PHE A 23 2.70 8.43 -3.98
N ASN A 24 2.32 9.66 -3.62
CA ASN A 24 2.23 10.07 -2.23
C ASN A 24 0.87 9.62 -1.70
N TRP A 25 0.81 9.26 -0.42
CA TRP A 25 -0.42 8.74 0.17
C TRP A 25 -0.73 9.37 1.52
N LYS A 26 -2.01 9.48 1.85
CA LYS A 26 -2.49 9.95 3.15
C LYS A 26 -3.65 9.07 3.62
N MET A 27 -3.70 8.81 4.92
CA MET A 27 -4.80 8.08 5.55
C MET A 27 -6.01 8.99 5.66
N CYS A 28 -7.17 8.55 5.17
CA CYS A 28 -8.41 9.31 5.33
C CYS A 28 -8.87 9.35 6.80
N PHE A 29 -8.60 8.27 7.56
CA PHE A 29 -8.95 8.16 8.98
C PHE A 29 -7.71 7.91 9.84
N LYS A 30 -7.40 8.84 10.74
CA LYS A 30 -6.24 8.74 11.65
C LYS A 30 -6.41 7.70 12.77
N HIS A 31 -7.67 7.37 13.11
CA HIS A 31 -8.02 6.45 14.20
C HIS A 31 -8.71 5.18 13.66
N GLU A 32 -8.32 4.74 12.47
CA GLU A 32 -8.76 3.45 11.92
C GLU A 32 -8.46 2.33 12.92
N THR A 33 -9.43 1.45 13.15
CA THR A 33 -9.28 0.28 14.04
C THR A 33 -9.42 -1.01 13.25
N TYR A 34 -9.01 -2.12 13.86
CA TYR A 34 -9.01 -3.43 13.22
C TYR A 34 -9.89 -4.40 14.00
N LYS A 35 -10.77 -5.09 13.28
CA LYS A 35 -11.46 -6.26 13.81
C LYS A 35 -10.72 -7.53 13.37
N LYS A 36 -10.83 -8.59 14.15
CA LYS A 36 -10.26 -9.89 13.83
C LYS A 36 -11.38 -10.83 13.38
N ASP A 37 -11.61 -10.97 12.07
CA ASP A 37 -12.55 -12.02 11.60
C ASP A 37 -12.42 -12.42 10.11
N PRO A 38 -11.96 -13.65 9.79
CA PRO A 38 -11.07 -14.50 10.60
C PRO A 38 -9.64 -13.92 10.69
N LYS A 39 -9.35 -12.86 9.93
CA LYS A 39 -8.05 -12.15 9.88
C LYS A 39 -8.24 -10.68 10.27
N PRO A 40 -7.18 -9.99 10.72
CA PRO A 40 -7.22 -8.56 10.96
C PRO A 40 -7.68 -7.81 9.71
N THR A 41 -8.79 -7.09 9.83
CA THR A 41 -9.39 -6.32 8.74
C THR A 41 -9.74 -4.92 9.26
N PRO A 42 -9.42 -3.85 8.52
CA PRO A 42 -9.82 -2.50 8.88
C PRO A 42 -11.35 -2.38 9.00
N VAL A 43 -11.84 -1.66 10.00
CA VAL A 43 -13.29 -1.50 10.23
C VAL A 43 -13.94 -0.64 9.15
N LEU A 44 -13.25 0.40 8.67
CA LEU A 44 -13.73 1.31 7.60
C LEU A 44 -13.12 0.97 6.24
N GLY A 45 -12.41 -0.16 6.12
CA GLY A 45 -11.81 -0.62 4.85
C GLY A 45 -10.47 0.02 4.47
N LEU A 46 -9.89 0.86 5.35
CA LEU A 46 -8.61 1.56 5.14
C LEU A 46 -8.56 2.40 3.85
N PRO A 47 -9.48 3.36 3.67
CA PRO A 47 -9.39 4.28 2.54
C PRO A 47 -8.15 5.15 2.65
N VAL A 48 -7.46 5.29 1.52
CA VAL A 48 -6.28 6.13 1.35
C VAL A 48 -6.48 7.08 0.18
N GLU A 49 -6.00 8.30 0.34
CA GLU A 49 -5.92 9.26 -0.74
C GLU A 49 -4.56 9.11 -1.44
N LEU A 50 -4.57 9.04 -2.77
CA LEU A 50 -3.38 8.88 -3.59
C LEU A 50 -3.18 10.14 -4.44
N GLU A 51 -2.00 10.74 -4.30
CA GLU A 51 -1.54 11.83 -5.14
C GLU A 51 -0.42 11.30 -6.04
N LEU A 52 -0.55 11.44 -7.36
CA LEU A 52 0.52 11.04 -8.28
C LEU A 52 1.76 11.91 -7.97
N ARG A 53 2.90 11.25 -7.71
CA ARG A 53 4.18 11.96 -7.64
C ARG A 53 4.43 12.53 -9.02
N SER A 54 4.63 13.84 -9.11
CA SER A 54 5.27 14.41 -10.28
C SER A 54 6.56 13.61 -10.50
N SER A 55 6.75 13.12 -11.73
CA SER A 55 8.06 12.59 -12.12
C SER A 55 9.13 13.56 -11.64
N PRO A 56 10.32 13.11 -11.19
CA PRO A 56 11.44 14.03 -11.11
C PRO A 56 11.61 14.64 -12.51
N ALA A 57 11.08 15.84 -12.70
CA ALA A 57 11.44 16.70 -13.81
C ALA A 57 12.86 17.15 -13.46
N GLY A 58 13.85 16.54 -14.12
CA GLY A 58 15.26 16.75 -13.81
C GLY A 58 16.04 15.45 -13.65
N ALA A 59 16.02 14.60 -14.67
CA ALA A 59 17.20 13.82 -15.04
C ALA A 59 17.72 14.38 -16.36
N ASP A 60 18.00 15.70 -16.36
CA ASP A 60 18.75 16.39 -17.42
C ASP A 60 20.05 16.89 -16.78
N ALA A 61 21.09 16.05 -16.85
CA ALA A 61 22.52 16.41 -16.85
C ALA A 61 23.34 15.14 -17.13
#